data_AF-A0A7X8H132-F1
#
_entry.id   AF-A0A7X8H132-F1
#
_cell.length_a   1.000
_cell.length_b   1.000
_cell.length_c   1.000
_cell.angle_alpha   90.00
_cell.angle_beta   90.00
_cell.angle_gamma   90.00
#
_symmetry.space_group_name_H-M   'P 1'
#
loop_
_entity.id
_entity.type
_entity.pdbx_description
1 polymer ?
#
loop_
_entity_poly.entity_id
_entity_poly.type
_entity_poly.pdbx_seq_one_letter_code
_entity_poly.pdbx_strand_id
1 'polypeptide(L)'
;MSQKRQSNFELLRIFSMFLIVGSHFAVHGTYESPDYSTIEQIALDILRTGGKLGSNVFVMIGAYFLVGKNFKFERVIRIGVQVWLYSIGIL
;
A
#
# COMPACT_ATOMS: atom_id res chain seq x y z
N MET A 1 -4.11 16.62 24.93
CA MET A 1 -2.73 16.52 24.41
C MET A 1 -2.80 16.52 22.88
N SER A 2 -2.21 17.51 22.23
CA SER A 2 -2.11 17.56 20.76
C SER A 2 -1.29 16.36 20.30
N GLN A 3 -1.91 15.43 19.57
CA GLN A 3 -1.19 14.29 18.99
C GLN A 3 -0.24 14.83 17.92
N LYS A 4 1.05 14.87 18.23
CA LYS A 4 2.08 15.38 17.32
C LYS A 4 2.17 14.46 16.11
N ARG A 5 1.77 14.98 14.96
CA ARG A 5 1.84 14.29 13.66
C ARG A 5 3.27 13.79 13.41
N GLN A 6 3.39 12.49 13.13
CA GLN A 6 4.69 11.86 12.87
C GLN A 6 4.94 11.81 11.36
N SER A 7 5.54 12.86 10.80
CA SER A 7 5.77 12.99 9.36
C SER A 7 6.59 11.83 8.77
N ASN A 8 7.50 11.22 9.55
CA ASN A 8 8.31 10.08 9.09
C ASN A 8 7.45 8.86 8.77
N PHE A 9 6.46 8.55 9.61
CA PHE A 9 5.55 7.43 9.37
C PHE A 9 4.57 7.70 8.23
N GLU A 10 4.17 8.95 8.04
CA GLU A 10 3.34 9.34 6.88
C GLU A 10 4.13 9.21 5.57
N LEU A 11 5.38 9.69 5.54
CA LEU A 11 6.27 9.54 4.38
C LEU A 11 6.51 8.07 4.06
N LEU A 12 6.76 7.24 5.08
CA LEU A 12 6.96 5.80 4.89
C LEU A 12 5.70 5.10 4.35
N ARG A 13 4.50 5.54 4.76
CA ARG A 13 3.24 5.05 4.19
C ARG A 13 3.08 5.40 2.72
N ILE A 14 3.38 6.65 2.34
CA ILE A 14 3.32 7.09 0.95
C ILE A 14 4.32 6.30 0.09
N PHE A 15 5.56 6.14 0.58
CA PHE A 15 6.57 5.33 -0.09
C PHE A 15 6.12 3.87 -0.25
N SER A 16 5.50 3.29 0.78
CA SER A 16 4.94 1.93 0.72
C SER A 16 3.82 1.81 -0.32
N MET A 17 2.93 2.80 -0.44
CA MET A 17 1.88 2.81 -1.46
C MET A 17 2.47 2.79 -2.88
N PHE A 18 3.54 3.55 -3.14
CA PHE A 18 4.22 3.51 -4.44
C PHE A 18 4.80 2.13 -4.76
N LEU A 19 5.44 1.47 -3.79
CA LEU A 19 5.96 0.11 -3.97
C LEU A 19 4.86 -0.91 -4.28
N ILE A 20 3.71 -0.81 -3.62
CA ILE A 20 2.57 -1.71 -3.83
C ILE A 20 2.06 -1.58 -5.27
N VAL A 21 1.77 -0.34 -5.71
CA VAL A 21 1.29 -0.04 -7.07
C VAL A 21 2.34 -0.46 -8.11
N GLY A 22 3.61 -0.11 -7.89
CA GLY A 22 4.71 -0.48 -8.77
C GLY A 22 4.87 -1.99 -8.92
N SER A 23 4.64 -2.76 -7.86
CA SER A 23 4.67 -4.23 -7.94
C SER A 23 3.48 -4.81 -8.71
N HIS A 24 2.28 -4.24 -8.56
CA HIS A 24 1.12 -4.66 -9.34
C HIS A 24 1.34 -4.36 -10.82
N PHE A 25 1.95 -3.22 -11.14
CA PHE A 25 2.38 -2.91 -12.49
C PHE A 25 3.45 -3.90 -13.00
N ALA A 26 4.45 -4.26 -12.18
CA ALA A 26 5.50 -5.19 -12.59
C ALA A 26 5.02 -6.65 -12.76
N VAL A 27 3.96 -7.06 -12.04
CA VAL A 27 3.44 -8.44 -12.10
C VAL A 27 2.26 -8.59 -13.08
N HIS A 28 1.37 -7.61 -13.15
CA HIS A 28 0.15 -7.66 -13.99
C HIS A 28 0.24 -6.74 -15.21
N GLY A 29 1.29 -5.94 -15.32
CA GLY A 29 1.57 -5.17 -16.52
C GLY A 29 1.84 -6.11 -17.69
N THR A 30 1.27 -5.79 -18.84
CA THR A 30 1.31 -6.57 -20.09
C THR A 30 2.68 -6.51 -20.77
N TYR A 31 3.77 -6.41 -20.01
CA TYR A 31 5.13 -6.30 -20.52
C TYR A 31 5.77 -7.69 -20.43
N GLU A 32 5.43 -8.54 -21.40
CA GLU A 32 6.20 -9.74 -21.75
C GLU A 32 6.98 -9.40 -23.03
N SER A 33 8.00 -8.56 -22.89
CA SER A 33 8.97 -8.35 -23.98
C SER A 33 10.10 -9.38 -23.81
N PRO A 34 10.45 -10.18 -24.83
CA PRO A 34 11.51 -11.18 -24.70
C PRO A 34 12.93 -10.57 -24.57
N ASP A 35 13.10 -9.26 -24.75
CA ASP A 35 14.40 -8.58 -24.82
C ASP A 35 14.64 -7.56 -23.67
N TYR A 36 14.36 -7.91 -22.42
CA TYR A 36 14.73 -7.04 -21.30
C TYR A 36 16.25 -6.97 -21.09
N SER A 37 16.79 -5.75 -21.05
CA SER A 37 18.16 -5.53 -20.58
C SER A 37 18.30 -5.95 -19.11
N THR A 38 19.51 -6.34 -18.68
CA THR A 38 19.80 -6.73 -17.28
C THR A 38 19.33 -5.69 -16.27
N ILE A 39 19.42 -4.40 -16.61
CA ILE A 39 18.99 -3.29 -15.74
C ILE A 39 17.46 -3.26 -15.57
N GLU A 40 16.72 -3.55 -16.64
CA GLU A 40 15.26 -3.58 -16.63
C GLU A 40 14.75 -4.76 -15.81
N GLN A 41 15.40 -5.93 -15.95
CA GLN A 41 15.10 -7.11 -15.15
C GLN A 41 15.33 -6.84 -13.65
N ILE A 42 16.46 -6.24 -13.29
CA ILE A 42 16.75 -5.87 -11.91
C ILE A 42 15.70 -4.87 -11.38
N ALA A 43 15.31 -3.88 -12.17
CA ALA A 43 14.28 -2.92 -11.77
C ALA A 43 12.92 -3.61 -11.54
N LEU A 44 12.52 -4.52 -12.42
CA LEU A 44 11.30 -5.31 -12.27
C LEU A 44 11.33 -6.21 -11.03
N ASP A 45 12.46 -6.86 -10.74
CA ASP A 45 12.63 -7.71 -9.56
C ASP A 45 12.58 -6.91 -8.25
N ILE A 46 13.18 -5.72 -8.23
CA ILE A 46 13.09 -4.78 -7.11
C ILE A 46 11.64 -4.36 -6.91
N LEU A 47 10.89 -4.06 -7.97
CA LEU A 47 9.47 -3.69 -7.85
C LEU A 47 8.61 -4.87 -7.38
N ARG A 48 8.83 -6.08 -7.92
CA ARG A 48 8.13 -7.31 -7.52
C ARG A 48 8.31 -7.60 -6.03
N THR A 49 9.55 -7.55 -5.57
CA THR A 49 9.90 -7.83 -4.16
C THR A 49 9.49 -6.67 -3.26
N GLY A 50 9.68 -5.44 -3.77
CA GLY A 50 9.32 -4.19 -3.12
C GLY A 50 7.83 -4.10 -2.79
N GLY A 51 6.94 -4.65 -3.61
CA GLY A 51 5.51 -4.72 -3.32
C GLY A 51 5.16 -5.51 -2.07
N LYS A 52 5.76 -6.69 -1.89
CA LYS A 52 5.57 -7.50 -0.68
C LYS A 52 6.06 -6.77 0.56
N LEU A 53 7.24 -6.14 0.45
CA LEU A 53 7.81 -5.35 1.53
C LEU A 53 6.93 -4.13 1.86
N GLY A 54 6.51 -3.39 0.84
CA GLY A 54 5.64 -2.22 0.96
C GLY A 54 4.29 -2.56 1.59
N SER A 55 3.65 -3.65 1.16
CA SER A 55 2.40 -4.13 1.76
C SER A 55 2.55 -4.45 3.26
N ASN A 56 3.59 -5.19 3.62
CA ASN A 56 3.87 -5.53 5.02
C ASN A 56 4.13 -4.27 5.87
N VAL A 57 4.97 -3.35 5.40
CA VAL A 57 5.27 -2.10 6.09
C VAL A 57 4.01 -1.24 6.23
N PHE A 58 3.20 -1.12 5.18
CA PHE A 58 1.95 -0.36 5.21
C PHE A 58 0.98 -0.85 6.28
N VAL A 59 0.78 -2.18 6.37
CA VAL A 59 -0.07 -2.82 7.39
C VAL A 59 0.52 -2.63 8.79
N MET A 60 1.83 -2.83 8.97
CA MET A 60 2.50 -2.65 10.26
C MET A 60 2.38 -1.22 10.81
N ILE A 61 2.52 -0.20 9.96
CA ILE A 61 2.33 1.19 10.40
C ILE A 61 0.88 1.42 10.85
N GLY A 62 -0.09 0.82 10.15
CA GLY A 62 -1.48 0.83 10.58
C GLY A 62 -1.66 0.22 11.96
N ALA A 63 -1.18 -1.01 12.15
CA ALA A 63 -1.25 -1.73 13.42
C ALA A 63 -0.57 -0.95 14.57
N TYR A 64 0.58 -0.34 14.31
CA TYR A 64 1.33 0.46 15.28
C TYR A 64 0.48 1.60 15.87
N PHE A 65 -0.31 2.31 15.06
CA PHE A 65 -1.19 3.37 15.55
C PHE A 65 -2.49 2.86 16.20
N LEU A 66 -2.81 1.58 16.03
CA LEU A 66 -4.03 0.96 16.56
C LEU A 66 -3.80 0.17 17.85
N VAL A 67 -2.58 -0.31 18.14
CA VAL A 67 -2.28 -1.24 19.24
C VAL A 67 -2.77 -0.74 20.62
N GLY A 68 -2.75 0.58 20.87
CA GLY A 68 -3.19 1.19 22.13
C GLY A 68 -4.62 1.75 22.10
N LYS A 69 -5.39 1.53 21.02
CA LYS A 69 -6.74 2.10 20.86
C LYS A 69 -7.80 1.03 21.08
N ASN A 70 -8.86 1.39 21.82
CA ASN A 70 -10.04 0.54 21.95
C ASN A 70 -10.62 0.20 20.56
N PHE A 71 -10.80 -1.09 20.30
CA PHE A 71 -11.39 -1.56 19.06
C PHE A 71 -12.86 -1.13 18.99
N LYS A 72 -13.23 -0.44 17.92
CA LYS A 72 -14.60 0.01 17.67
C LYS A 72 -15.08 -0.58 16.36
N PHE A 73 -15.98 -1.55 16.42
CA PHE A 73 -16.52 -2.23 15.24
C PHE A 73 -17.23 -1.25 14.27
N GLU A 74 -17.84 -0.19 14.80
CA GLU A 74 -18.45 0.90 14.02
C GLU A 74 -17.48 1.50 12.99
N ARG A 75 -16.17 1.59 13.31
CA ARG A 75 -15.17 2.12 12.38
C ARG A 75 -15.00 1.21 11.17
N VAL A 76 -15.02 -0.10 11.37
CA VAL A 76 -14.86 -1.09 10.29
C VAL A 76 -16.07 -1.03 9.36
N ILE A 77 -17.29 -1.02 9.92
CA ILE A 77 -18.53 -0.88 9.14
C ILE A 77 -18.51 0.43 8.34
N ARG A 78 -18.16 1.55 8.98
CA ARG A 78 -18.13 2.85 8.33
C ARG A 78 -17.18 2.86 7.12
N ILE A 79 -15.97 2.31 7.28
CA ILE A 79 -15.01 2.20 6.17
C ILE A 79 -15.57 1.28 5.08
N GLY A 80 -16.15 0.14 5.44
CA GLY A 80 -16.74 -0.80 4.48
C GLY A 80 -17.86 -0.16 3.65
N VAL A 81 -18.82 0.52 4.30
CA VAL A 81 -19.91 1.23 3.63
C VAL A 81 -19.39 2.35 2.73
N GLN A 82 -18.40 3.13 3.20
CA GLN A 82 -17.78 4.18 2.38
C GLN A 82 -17.15 3.58 1.11
N VAL A 83 -16.30 2.56 1.26
CA VAL A 83 -15.65 1.90 0.12
C VAL A 83 -16.70 1.35 -0.85
N TRP A 84 -17.75 0.69 -0.34
CA TRP A 84 -18.80 0.11 -1.17
C TRP A 84 -19.59 1.16 -1.95
N LEU A 85 -19.97 2.27 -1.30
CA LEU A 85 -20.65 3.39 -1.95
C LEU A 85 -19.78 4.03 -3.03
N TYR A 86 -18.50 4.26 -2.75
CA TYR A 86 -17.58 4.81 -3.74
C TYR A 86 -17.30 3.84 -4.89
N SER A 87 -17.22 2.54 -4.61
CA SER A 87 -17.09 1.52 -5.66
C SER A 87 -18.29 1.50 -6.60
N ILE A 88 -19.52 1.64 -6.09
CA ILE A 88 -20.73 1.67 -6.92
C ILE A 88 -20.87 3.01 -7.66
N GLY A 89 -20.56 4.13 -7.02
CA GLY A 89 -20.69 5.45 -7.65
C GLY A 89 -19.67 5.73 -8.74
N ILE A 90 -18.54 5.02 -8.76
CA ILE A 90 -17.51 5.11 -9.80
C ILE A 90 -17.76 4.10 -10.93
N LEU A 91 -18.46 3.00 -10.65
CA LEU A 91 -18.85 1.98 -11.63
C LEU A 91 -19.98 2.49 -12.53
#